data_AF-A0A3D4EJB3-F1
#
_entry.id   AF-A0A3D4EJB3-F1
#
_cell.length_a   1.000
_cell.length_b   1.000
_cell.length_c   1.000
_cell.angle_alpha   90.00
_cell.angle_beta   90.00
_cell.angle_gamma   90.00
#
_symmetry.space_group_name_H-M   'P 1'
#
loop_
_entity.id
_entity.type
_entity.pdbx_description
1 polymer ?
#
loop_
_entity_poly.entity_id
_entity_poly.type
_entity_poly.pdbx_seq_one_letter_code
_entity_poly.pdbx_strand_id
1 'polypeptide(L)'
;DDRELVAMKVSLIDLTNSTNIGKHIKKISLAEIAELIVRIQDFDERVSQGDPTLVSQLAKTNGSINLFSFASKYCTYHNVDAYGKDDYSIFDSVVQNALPLYVPDLKKSEISEWRETCNYAAFNNCIGQLLDRNDIQIPFRRRKFDHFLWYTNRK
;
A
#
# COMPACT_ATOMS: atom_id res chain seq x y z
N ASP A 1 15.49 -9.20 -6.51
CA ASP A 1 15.21 -10.32 -5.60
C ASP A 1 15.08 -11.69 -6.27
N ASP A 2 15.41 -12.74 -5.50
CA ASP A 2 15.11 -14.15 -5.81
C ASP A 2 13.59 -14.42 -5.66
N ARG A 3 13.03 -15.30 -6.49
CA ARG A 3 11.58 -15.55 -6.55
C ARG A 3 11.05 -16.06 -5.22
N GLU A 4 11.80 -16.94 -4.56
CA GLU A 4 11.53 -17.52 -3.26
C GLU A 4 11.48 -16.45 -2.18
N LEU A 5 12.42 -15.49 -2.23
CA LEU A 5 12.46 -14.37 -1.28
C LEU A 5 11.23 -13.47 -1.43
N VAL A 6 10.84 -13.15 -2.66
CA VAL A 6 9.61 -12.40 -2.93
C VAL A 6 8.39 -13.17 -2.42
N ALA A 7 8.29 -14.46 -2.72
CA ALA A 7 7.18 -15.29 -2.25
C ALA A 7 7.09 -15.32 -0.71
N MET A 8 8.22 -15.37 0.00
CA MET A 8 8.25 -15.26 1.46
C MET A 8 7.76 -13.90 1.95
N LYS A 9 8.23 -12.79 1.35
CA LYS A 9 7.76 -11.43 1.69
C LYS A 9 6.25 -11.31 1.51
N VAL A 10 5.71 -11.78 0.38
CA VAL A 10 4.26 -11.79 0.11
C VAL A 10 3.50 -12.61 1.14
N SER A 11 4.02 -13.78 1.51
CA SER A 11 3.39 -14.67 2.51
C SER A 11 3.36 -14.03 3.90
N LEU A 12 4.43 -13.34 4.30
CA LEU A 12 4.49 -12.62 5.57
C LEU A 12 3.47 -11.48 5.61
N ILE A 13 3.37 -10.68 4.54
CA ILE A 13 2.40 -9.58 4.46
C ILE A 13 0.96 -10.10 4.55
N ASP A 14 0.69 -11.25 3.93
CA ASP A 14 -0.62 -11.92 4.02
C ASP A 14 -0.98 -12.23 5.47
N LEU A 15 -0.06 -12.91 6.16
CA LEU A 15 -0.19 -13.35 7.53
C LEU A 15 -0.37 -12.15 8.49
N THR A 16 0.47 -11.12 8.37
CA THR A 16 0.49 -10.00 9.32
C THR A 16 -0.75 -9.11 9.24
N ASN A 17 -1.34 -8.96 8.04
CA ASN A 17 -2.44 -8.03 7.85
C ASN A 17 -3.82 -8.72 7.86
N SER A 18 -3.87 -10.04 8.11
CA SER A 18 -5.09 -10.84 7.90
C SER A 18 -5.75 -10.56 6.56
N THR A 19 -4.95 -10.08 5.60
CA THR A 19 -5.31 -10.06 4.19
C THR A 19 -5.65 -11.50 3.97
N ASN A 20 -6.89 -11.82 3.66
CA ASN A 20 -7.14 -13.18 3.28
C ASN A 20 -6.70 -13.19 1.81
N ILE A 21 -5.39 -13.20 1.50
CA ILE A 21 -4.97 -13.55 0.14
C ILE A 21 -5.66 -14.88 -0.18
N GLY A 22 -5.85 -15.79 0.79
CA GLY A 22 -6.76 -16.96 0.71
C GLY A 22 -8.21 -16.70 0.22
N LYS A 23 -8.85 -15.57 0.55
CA LYS A 23 -10.19 -15.19 0.05
C LYS A 23 -10.12 -14.56 -1.35
N HIS A 24 -9.01 -13.91 -1.71
CA HIS A 24 -8.73 -13.40 -3.07
C HIS A 24 -8.10 -14.47 -4.00
N ILE A 25 -7.54 -15.55 -3.43
CA ILE A 25 -6.80 -16.67 -4.05
C ILE A 25 -7.67 -17.52 -4.97
N LYS A 26 -9.01 -17.36 -4.93
CA LYS A 26 -9.84 -17.94 -5.98
C LYS A 26 -9.49 -17.42 -7.39
N LYS A 27 -8.67 -16.36 -7.53
CA LYS A 27 -8.37 -15.71 -8.81
C LYS A 27 -6.87 -15.44 -9.12
N ILE A 28 -5.96 -15.50 -8.14
CA ILE A 28 -4.49 -15.38 -8.37
C ILE A 28 -3.72 -16.15 -7.31
N SER A 29 -2.65 -16.84 -7.70
CA SER A 29 -1.75 -17.58 -6.82
C SER A 29 -0.61 -16.72 -6.25
N LEU A 30 -0.03 -17.17 -5.14
CA LEU A 30 1.19 -16.59 -4.57
C LEU A 30 2.33 -16.53 -5.61
N ALA A 31 2.48 -17.60 -6.40
CA ALA A 31 3.51 -17.71 -7.42
C ALA A 31 3.35 -16.66 -8.53
N GLU A 32 2.11 -16.38 -8.95
CA GLU A 32 1.82 -15.32 -9.91
C GLU A 32 2.14 -13.94 -9.34
N ILE A 33 1.74 -13.64 -8.10
CA ILE A 33 2.08 -12.35 -7.45
C ILE A 33 3.60 -12.17 -7.36
N ALA A 34 4.33 -13.21 -6.96
CA ALA A 34 5.79 -13.16 -6.89
C ALA A 34 6.41 -12.91 -8.27
N GLU A 35 5.92 -13.58 -9.33
CA GLU A 35 6.38 -13.31 -10.69
C GLU A 35 6.08 -11.89 -11.16
N LEU A 36 4.92 -11.32 -10.82
CA LEU A 36 4.59 -9.94 -11.18
C LEU A 36 5.58 -8.96 -10.57
N ILE A 37 5.97 -9.15 -9.30
CA ILE A 37 6.94 -8.30 -8.61
C ILE A 37 8.33 -8.48 -9.24
N VAL A 38 8.79 -9.71 -9.45
CA VAL A 38 10.12 -10.00 -10.05
C VAL A 38 10.25 -9.44 -11.47
N ARG A 39 9.15 -9.35 -12.24
CA ARG A 39 9.16 -8.79 -13.60
C ARG A 39 9.24 -7.26 -13.64
N ILE A 40 8.98 -6.57 -12.53
CA ILE A 40 9.12 -5.12 -12.49
C ILE A 40 10.61 -4.79 -12.44
N GLN A 41 11.08 -4.10 -13.48
CA GLN A 41 12.45 -3.64 -13.56
C GLN A 41 12.80 -2.73 -12.37
N ASP A 42 13.98 -2.98 -11.80
CA ASP A 42 14.62 -2.21 -10.73
C ASP A 42 13.71 -2.00 -9.52
N PHE A 43 12.87 -2.99 -9.20
CA PHE A 43 11.85 -2.89 -8.15
C PHE A 43 12.45 -2.44 -6.81
N ASP A 44 13.52 -3.09 -6.36
CA ASP A 44 14.12 -2.85 -5.05
C ASP A 44 14.73 -1.44 -4.95
N GLU A 45 15.44 -1.00 -5.99
CA GLU A 45 15.98 0.36 -6.09
C GLU A 45 14.85 1.40 -6.06
N ARG A 46 13.81 1.20 -6.86
CA ARG A 46 12.66 2.10 -6.94
C ARG A 46 11.88 2.19 -5.62
N VAL A 47 11.73 1.06 -4.90
CA VAL A 47 11.17 1.06 -3.53
C VAL A 47 12.04 1.86 -2.58
N SER A 48 13.36 1.72 -2.67
CA SER A 48 14.29 2.46 -1.82
C SER A 48 14.24 3.98 -2.09
N GLN A 49 13.83 4.39 -3.29
CA GLN A 49 13.68 5.79 -3.70
C GLN A 49 12.28 6.37 -3.45
N GLY A 50 11.34 5.55 -2.94
CA GLY A 50 9.98 6.01 -2.66
C GLY A 50 9.13 6.20 -3.92
N ASP A 51 9.44 5.51 -5.02
CA ASP A 51 8.70 5.64 -6.28
C ASP A 51 7.22 5.22 -6.11
N PRO A 52 6.25 6.17 -6.20
CA PRO A 52 4.84 5.87 -6.01
C PRO A 52 4.24 5.10 -7.20
N THR A 53 4.89 5.11 -8.36
CA THR A 53 4.37 4.44 -9.56
C THR A 53 4.45 2.91 -9.45
N LEU A 54 5.31 2.37 -8.58
CA LEU A 54 5.41 0.94 -8.31
C LEU A 54 4.10 0.33 -7.82
N VAL A 55 3.41 1.02 -6.90
CA VAL A 55 2.13 0.55 -6.37
C VAL A 55 1.09 0.51 -7.50
N SER A 56 1.04 1.55 -8.34
CA SER A 56 0.16 1.59 -9.51
C SER A 56 0.48 0.50 -10.52
N GLN A 57 1.77 0.25 -10.79
CA GLN A 57 2.24 -0.78 -11.71
C GLN A 57 1.84 -2.18 -11.23
N LEU A 58 2.07 -2.47 -9.95
CA LEU A 58 1.73 -3.75 -9.31
C LEU A 58 0.21 -3.94 -9.16
N ALA A 59 -0.54 -2.86 -8.93
CA ALA A 59 -1.99 -2.90 -8.81
C ALA A 59 -2.70 -3.28 -10.12
N LYS A 60 -2.12 -2.88 -11.27
CA LYS A 60 -2.69 -3.06 -12.61
C LYS A 60 -2.32 -4.38 -13.29
N THR A 61 -1.32 -5.10 -12.80
CA THR A 61 -0.61 -6.12 -13.60
C THR A 61 -1.39 -7.41 -13.86
N ASN A 62 -2.52 -7.65 -13.18
CA ASN A 62 -3.31 -8.88 -13.35
C ASN A 62 -4.63 -8.69 -14.13
N GLY A 63 -5.11 -7.46 -14.35
CA GLY A 63 -6.36 -7.16 -15.08
C GLY A 63 -7.67 -7.76 -14.52
N SER A 64 -7.59 -8.72 -13.60
CA SER A 64 -8.69 -9.54 -13.07
C SER A 64 -8.97 -9.27 -11.58
N ILE A 65 -7.98 -8.72 -10.87
CA ILE A 65 -8.04 -8.36 -9.45
C ILE A 65 -7.35 -7.03 -9.26
N ASN A 66 -8.01 -6.11 -8.55
CA ASN A 66 -7.41 -4.87 -8.11
C ASN A 66 -6.49 -5.17 -6.91
N LEU A 67 -5.17 -5.17 -7.14
CA LEU A 67 -4.15 -5.44 -6.13
C LEU A 67 -3.72 -4.18 -5.36
N PHE A 68 -4.44 -3.05 -5.47
CA PHE A 68 -4.02 -1.75 -4.90
C PHE A 68 -3.74 -1.79 -3.38
N SER A 69 -4.64 -2.42 -2.61
CA SER A 69 -4.45 -2.61 -1.16
C SER A 69 -3.22 -3.46 -0.85
N PHE A 70 -3.02 -4.56 -1.58
CA PHE A 70 -1.85 -5.41 -1.42
C PHE A 70 -0.56 -4.69 -1.81
N ALA A 71 -0.53 -4.05 -2.97
CA ALA A 71 0.64 -3.36 -3.52
C ALA A 71 1.10 -2.22 -2.61
N SER A 72 0.16 -1.45 -2.04
CA SER A 72 0.49 -0.39 -1.06
C SER A 72 1.14 -0.96 0.20
N LYS A 73 0.64 -2.09 0.73
CA LYS A 73 1.26 -2.78 1.88
C LYS A 73 2.64 -3.29 1.53
N TYR A 74 2.78 -3.99 0.41
CA TYR A 74 4.04 -4.56 -0.02
C TYR A 74 5.13 -3.50 -0.14
N CYS A 75 4.86 -2.39 -0.83
CA CYS A 75 5.82 -1.30 -0.96
C CYS A 75 6.10 -0.63 0.39
N THR A 76 5.09 -0.46 1.25
CA THR A 76 5.28 0.13 2.58
C THR A 76 6.17 -0.74 3.48
N TYR A 77 5.86 -2.02 3.66
CA TYR A 77 6.68 -2.91 4.48
C TYR A 77 8.09 -3.06 3.90
N HIS A 78 8.23 -3.17 2.58
CA HIS A 78 9.55 -3.25 1.96
C HIS A 78 10.37 -1.96 2.16
N ASN A 79 9.77 -0.78 2.01
CA ASN A 79 10.43 0.51 2.24
C ASN A 79 10.87 0.69 3.70
N VAL A 80 10.00 0.30 4.65
CA VAL A 80 10.30 0.40 6.09
C VAL A 80 11.34 -0.64 6.52
N ASP A 81 11.10 -1.92 6.24
CA ASP A 81 11.86 -3.00 6.84
C ASP A 81 13.22 -3.22 6.17
N ALA A 82 13.34 -2.99 4.86
CA ALA A 82 14.61 -3.14 4.15
C ALA A 82 15.44 -1.84 4.11
N TYR A 83 14.80 -0.67 4.12
CA TYR A 83 15.48 0.61 3.89
C TYR A 83 15.32 1.63 5.01
N GLY A 84 14.52 1.35 6.05
CA GLY A 84 14.31 2.26 7.18
C GLY A 84 13.61 3.56 6.79
N LYS A 85 12.77 3.53 5.74
CA LYS A 85 12.10 4.71 5.19
C LYS A 85 10.58 4.67 5.40
N ASP A 86 9.92 5.80 5.16
CA ASP A 86 8.48 6.01 5.38
C ASP A 86 7.86 6.76 4.19
N ASP A 87 8.20 6.35 2.98
CA ASP A 87 7.81 7.06 1.75
C ASP A 87 6.39 6.67 1.27
N TYR A 88 5.90 5.51 1.74
CA TYR A 88 4.64 4.91 1.31
C TYR A 88 3.59 4.93 2.43
N SER A 89 2.32 5.10 2.04
CA SER A 89 1.14 4.89 2.88
C SER A 89 0.41 3.60 2.52
N ILE A 90 -0.10 2.89 3.54
CA ILE A 90 -0.94 1.70 3.37
C ILE A 90 -2.35 2.12 2.96
N PHE A 91 -2.90 1.43 1.97
CA PHE A 91 -4.31 1.51 1.63
C PHE A 91 -5.04 0.24 2.07
N ASP A 92 -6.17 0.41 2.76
CA ASP A 92 -7.13 -0.65 3.06
C ASP A 92 -8.54 -0.08 3.29
N SER A 93 -9.47 -0.94 3.69
CA SER A 93 -10.84 -0.54 4.01
C SER A 93 -10.95 0.38 5.22
N VAL A 94 -10.05 0.30 6.19
CA VAL A 94 -10.05 1.20 7.35
C VAL A 94 -9.69 2.60 6.88
N VAL A 95 -8.57 2.74 6.16
CA VAL A 95 -8.14 4.02 5.58
C VAL A 95 -9.20 4.59 4.63
N GLN A 96 -9.78 3.76 3.75
CA GLN A 96 -10.84 4.20 2.83
C GLN A 96 -12.07 4.78 3.55
N ASN A 97 -12.41 4.25 4.73
CA ASN A 97 -13.57 4.70 5.49
C ASN A 97 -13.26 5.85 6.43
N ALA A 98 -12.06 5.88 7.02
CA ALA A 98 -11.69 6.82 8.06
C ALA A 98 -11.05 8.10 7.52
N LEU A 99 -10.30 8.05 6.41
CA LEU A 99 -9.57 9.20 5.86
C LEU A 99 -10.46 10.45 5.61
N PRO A 100 -11.70 10.33 5.10
CA PRO A 100 -12.61 11.48 4.94
C PRO A 100 -12.90 12.25 6.23
N LEU A 101 -12.74 11.63 7.41
CA LEU A 101 -12.95 12.28 8.70
C LEU A 101 -11.84 13.29 9.05
N TYR A 102 -10.68 13.17 8.40
CA TYR A 102 -9.48 13.95 8.71
C TYR A 102 -9.08 14.91 7.59
N VAL A 103 -9.55 14.68 6.35
CA VAL A 103 -9.28 15.53 5.20
C VAL A 103 -10.56 16.29 4.83
N PRO A 104 -10.63 17.61 5.04
CA PRO A 104 -11.80 18.40 4.66
C PRO A 104 -12.15 18.23 3.18
N ASP A 105 -13.45 18.14 2.90
CA ASP A 105 -14.04 18.00 1.57
C ASP A 105 -13.68 16.71 0.80
N LEU A 106 -12.83 15.83 1.33
CA LEU A 106 -12.48 14.57 0.69
C LEU A 106 -13.67 13.61 0.73
N LYS A 107 -14.18 13.24 -0.43
CA LYS A 107 -15.29 12.30 -0.55
C LYS A 107 -14.76 10.88 -0.64
N LYS A 108 -15.52 9.94 -0.06
CA LYS A 108 -15.26 8.50 -0.20
C LYS A 108 -15.23 8.05 -1.67
N SER A 109 -15.97 8.72 -2.56
CA SER A 109 -15.95 8.47 -4.00
C SER A 109 -14.59 8.76 -4.64
N GLU A 110 -13.89 9.82 -4.22
CA GLU A 110 -12.56 10.17 -4.74
C GLU A 110 -11.53 9.11 -4.32
N ILE A 111 -11.62 8.64 -3.07
CA ILE A 111 -10.77 7.55 -2.57
C ILE A 111 -11.05 6.24 -3.33
N SER A 112 -12.31 5.94 -3.61
CA SER A 112 -12.69 4.79 -4.44
C SER A 112 -12.14 4.92 -5.87
N GLU A 113 -12.20 6.12 -6.46
CA GLU A 113 -11.64 6.39 -7.78
C GLU A 113 -10.12 6.17 -7.82
N TRP A 114 -9.37 6.63 -6.80
CA TRP A 114 -7.93 6.35 -6.72
C TRP A 114 -7.63 4.86 -6.69
N ARG A 115 -8.42 4.07 -5.96
CA ARG A 115 -8.29 2.61 -5.96
C ARG A 115 -8.61 2.03 -7.34
N GLU A 116 -9.73 2.42 -7.95
CA GLU A 116 -10.23 1.87 -9.22
C GLU A 116 -9.31 2.18 -10.39
N THR A 117 -8.82 3.42 -10.47
CA THR A 117 -7.85 3.89 -11.48
C THR A 117 -6.40 3.54 -11.13
N CYS A 118 -6.19 2.94 -9.95
CA CYS A 118 -4.89 2.65 -9.35
C CYS A 118 -3.99 3.90 -9.28
N ASN A 119 -4.53 5.06 -8.94
CA ASN A 119 -3.81 6.31 -8.74
C ASN A 119 -3.22 6.39 -7.32
N TYR A 120 -2.14 5.66 -7.09
CA TYR A 120 -1.48 5.63 -5.79
C TYR A 120 -0.82 6.95 -5.43
N ALA A 121 -0.26 7.65 -6.41
CA ALA A 121 0.39 8.94 -6.19
C ALA A 121 -0.57 9.96 -5.57
N ALA A 122 -1.82 10.06 -6.07
CA ALA A 122 -2.82 10.94 -5.49
C ALA A 122 -3.15 10.57 -4.03
N PHE A 123 -3.36 9.28 -3.76
CA PHE A 123 -3.60 8.78 -2.41
C PHE A 123 -2.42 9.07 -1.46
N ASN A 124 -1.19 8.75 -1.85
CA ASN A 124 0.00 8.94 -1.04
C ASN A 124 0.29 10.43 -0.79
N ASN A 125 0.04 11.29 -1.79
CA ASN A 125 0.16 12.74 -1.65
C ASN A 125 -0.91 13.31 -0.72
N CYS A 126 -2.15 12.83 -0.78
CA CYS A 126 -3.22 13.24 0.13
C CYS A 126 -2.82 13.02 1.60
N ILE A 127 -2.25 11.84 1.92
CA ILE A 127 -1.75 11.56 3.29
C ILE A 127 -0.59 12.48 3.64
N GLY A 128 0.36 12.71 2.72
CA GLY A 128 1.49 13.61 2.94
C GLY A 128 1.03 15.04 3.26
N GLN A 129 0.15 15.59 2.44
CA GLN A 129 -0.42 16.93 2.61
C GLN A 129 -1.21 17.06 3.92
N LEU A 130 -1.96 16.03 4.32
CA LEU A 130 -2.65 16.02 5.60
C LEU A 130 -1.65 16.14 6.75
N LEU A 131 -0.56 15.37 6.72
CA LEU A 131 0.46 15.39 7.77
C LEU A 131 1.22 16.72 7.77
N ASP A 132 1.55 17.27 6.60
CA ASP A 132 2.23 18.56 6.46
C ASP A 132 1.38 19.71 6.98
N ARG A 133 0.09 19.74 6.63
CA ARG A 133 -0.86 20.76 7.10
C ARG A 133 -1.01 20.79 8.62
N ASN A 134 -0.85 19.65 9.27
CA ASN A 134 -0.93 19.52 10.74
C ASN A 134 0.45 19.58 11.42
N ASP A 135 1.50 19.94 10.69
CA ASP A 135 2.89 20.02 11.16
C ASP A 135 3.38 18.75 11.88
N ILE A 136 3.00 17.58 11.35
CA ILE A 136 3.42 16.29 11.90
C ILE A 136 4.80 15.94 11.33
N GLN A 137 5.86 16.25 12.08
CA GLN A 137 7.27 16.05 11.68
C GLN A 137 7.96 14.84 12.34
N ILE A 138 7.20 13.99 13.03
CA ILE A 138 7.78 12.85 13.74
C ILE A 138 8.30 11.77 12.76
N PRO A 139 9.36 11.02 13.12
CA PRO A 139 9.80 9.88 12.31
C PRO A 139 8.68 8.86 12.10
N PHE A 140 8.63 8.26 10.92
CA PHE A 140 7.62 7.27 10.52
C PHE A 140 6.18 7.76 10.68
N ARG A 141 5.94 9.03 10.36
CA ARG A 141 4.62 9.69 10.49
C ARG A 141 3.53 8.99 9.68
N ARG A 142 3.80 8.45 8.49
CA ARG A 142 2.79 7.75 7.69
C ARG A 142 2.42 6.41 8.33
N ARG A 143 3.40 5.61 8.77
CA ARG A 143 3.13 4.38 9.55
C ARG A 143 2.37 4.65 10.84
N LYS A 144 2.73 5.70 11.58
CA LYS A 144 2.04 6.08 12.81
C LYS A 144 0.61 6.55 12.54
N PHE A 145 0.39 7.28 11.44
CA PHE A 145 -0.95 7.68 11.02
C PHE A 145 -1.81 6.47 10.64
N ASP A 146 -1.27 5.52 9.89
CA ASP A 146 -1.93 4.23 9.60
C ASP A 146 -2.34 3.51 10.89
N HIS A 147 -1.42 3.37 11.86
CA HIS A 147 -1.74 2.78 13.16
C HIS A 147 -2.79 3.56 13.94
N PHE A 148 -2.75 4.89 13.90
CA PHE A 148 -3.76 5.73 14.52
C PHE A 148 -5.15 5.49 13.90
N LEU A 149 -5.25 5.50 12.57
CA LEU A 149 -6.51 5.20 11.87
C LEU A 149 -7.04 3.83 12.26
N TRP A 150 -6.19 2.80 12.27
CA TRP A 150 -6.54 1.45 12.70
C TRP A 150 -7.01 1.39 14.15
N TYR A 151 -6.28 1.97 15.08
CA TYR A 151 -6.62 1.92 16.50
C TYR A 151 -7.92 2.65 16.81
N THR A 152 -8.14 3.81 16.18
CA THR A 152 -9.32 4.65 16.41
C THR A 152 -10.58 4.13 15.72
N ASN A 153 -10.44 3.40 14.61
CA ASN A 153 -11.57 3.01 13.76
C ASN A 153 -11.78 1.48 13.65
N ARG A 154 -10.95 0.66 14.31
CA ARG A 154 -11.25 -0.76 14.50
C ARG A 154 -12.49 -0.88 15.38
N LYS A 155 -13.53 -1.54 14.86
CA LYS A 155 -14.68 -1.97 15.66
C LYS A 155 -14.41 -3.34 16.25
#